data_AF-A0A0M8TPG8-F1
#
_entry.id   AF-A0A0M8TPG8-F1
#
_cell.length_a   1.000
_cell.length_b   1.000
_cell.length_c   1.000
_cell.angle_alpha   90.00
_cell.angle_beta   90.00
_cell.angle_gamma   90.00
#
_symmetry.space_group_name_H-M   'P 1'
#
loop_
_entity.id
_entity.type
_entity.pdbx_description
1 polymer ?
#
loop_
_entity_poly.entity_id
_entity_poly.type
_entity_poly.pdbx_seq_one_letter_code
_entity_poly.pdbx_strand_id
1 'polypeptide(L)'
;MISDKLRNQTNRFAKEIQNLLNCTIANHVQIKAVALSKGDDRLFALGHLIDKTTMTAQRFRLKPRAPKVELWMDVSFQLRLDAEREHLMVHKSFFGVFGSQDAKHGLFHYDYERDKADGYPDAHLQVYGASELFGTLNDPKTDTGRSFAQLHFPVGGKRFRPCLEDIIEFLAVERLVEARDGYEKVLEVGREGFRRNQLWAAMRRDPDAVATFVDRYGVPKS
;
A
#
# COMPACT_ATOMS: atom_id res chain seq x y z
N MET A 1 -6.00 -26.24 10.01
CA MET A 1 -7.31 -25.73 9.52
C MET A 1 -7.09 -24.54 8.58
N ILE A 2 -8.04 -24.21 7.70
CA ILE A 2 -7.95 -23.06 6.75
C ILE A 2 -7.64 -21.74 7.48
N SER A 3 -8.16 -21.58 8.71
CA SER A 3 -7.88 -20.44 9.60
C SER A 3 -6.38 -20.30 9.94
N ASP A 4 -5.65 -21.41 10.14
CA ASP A 4 -4.22 -21.37 10.50
C ASP A 4 -3.36 -20.95 9.30
N LYS A 5 -3.70 -21.43 8.10
CA LYS A 5 -3.01 -21.06 6.86
C LYS A 5 -3.15 -19.57 6.59
N LEU A 6 -4.38 -19.05 6.64
CA LEU A 6 -4.64 -17.62 6.45
C LEU A 6 -3.93 -16.78 7.52
N ARG A 7 -4.05 -17.15 8.80
CA ARG A 7 -3.36 -16.47 9.90
C ARG A 7 -1.85 -16.41 9.70
N ASN A 8 -1.23 -17.51 9.27
CA ASN A 8 0.21 -17.58 9.02
C ASN A 8 0.64 -16.71 7.85
N GLN A 9 -0.10 -16.73 6.74
CA GLN A 9 0.19 -15.87 5.57
C GLN A 9 -0.01 -14.39 5.92
N THR A 10 -1.10 -14.05 6.61
CA THR A 10 -1.39 -12.70 7.08
C THR A 10 -0.30 -12.19 8.02
N ASN A 11 0.16 -12.99 8.99
CA ASN A 11 1.21 -12.58 9.92
C ASN A 11 2.56 -12.39 9.22
N ARG A 12 2.83 -13.13 8.15
CA ARG A 12 4.02 -12.93 7.32
C ARG A 12 3.93 -11.61 6.57
N PHE A 13 2.80 -11.37 5.89
CA PHE A 13 2.54 -10.12 5.18
C PHE A 13 2.60 -8.90 6.13
N ALA A 14 2.09 -9.02 7.36
CA ALA A 14 2.22 -8.00 8.40
C ALA A 14 3.67 -7.61 8.67
N LYS A 15 4.56 -8.61 8.79
CA LYS A 15 6.00 -8.39 9.00
C LYS A 15 6.66 -7.78 7.78
N GLU A 16 6.27 -8.19 6.57
CA GLU A 16 6.76 -7.60 5.32
C GLU A 16 6.44 -6.11 5.25
N ILE A 17 5.19 -5.71 5.47
CA ILE A 17 4.77 -4.29 5.49
C ILE A 17 5.46 -3.53 6.62
N GLN A 18 5.57 -4.12 7.82
CA GLN A 18 6.27 -3.49 8.93
C GLN A 18 7.74 -3.20 8.60
N ASN A 19 8.44 -4.19 8.04
CA ASN A 19 9.84 -4.06 7.67
C ASN A 19 10.01 -3.04 6.55
N LEU A 20 9.14 -3.07 5.53
CA LEU A 20 9.14 -2.10 4.44
C LEU A 20 9.06 -0.67 4.99
N LEU A 21 8.07 -0.37 5.84
CA LEU A 21 7.88 0.98 6.40
C LEU A 21 9.06 1.41 7.29
N ASN A 22 9.51 0.53 8.18
CA ASN A 22 10.58 0.85 9.13
C ASN A 22 11.97 0.93 8.52
N CYS A 23 12.19 0.30 7.35
CA CYS A 23 13.45 0.38 6.63
C CYS A 23 13.47 1.49 5.56
N THR A 24 12.36 2.22 5.37
CA THR A 24 12.25 3.24 4.32
C THR A 24 11.95 4.63 4.89
N ILE A 25 10.70 4.94 5.24
CA ILE A 25 10.24 6.31 5.54
C ILE A 25 9.70 6.50 6.97
N ALA A 26 9.63 5.44 7.76
CA ALA A 26 9.06 5.49 9.09
C ALA A 26 9.95 4.85 10.16
N ASN A 27 9.59 5.09 11.42
CA ASN A 27 10.27 4.57 12.60
C ASN A 27 9.25 3.91 13.54
N HIS A 28 9.61 2.74 14.08
CA HIS A 28 8.83 2.05 15.12
C HIS A 28 7.36 1.79 14.76
N VAL A 29 7.02 1.73 13.47
CA VAL A 29 5.71 1.30 13.02
C VAL A 29 5.52 -0.15 13.43
N GLN A 30 4.42 -0.43 14.11
CA GLN A 30 4.00 -1.78 14.50
C GLN A 30 2.78 -2.19 13.69
N ILE A 31 2.95 -3.08 12.72
CA ILE A 31 1.85 -3.60 11.92
C ILE A 31 1.33 -4.89 12.56
N LYS A 32 0.04 -4.91 12.88
CA LYS A 32 -0.61 -6.07 13.50
C LYS A 32 -1.78 -6.53 12.65
N ALA A 33 -2.03 -7.83 12.71
CA ALA A 33 -3.18 -8.46 12.08
C ALA A 33 -4.21 -8.89 13.13
N VAL A 34 -5.47 -8.60 12.85
CA VAL A 34 -6.61 -8.94 13.72
C VAL A 34 -7.66 -9.66 12.88
N ALA A 35 -8.15 -10.79 13.39
CA ALA A 35 -9.26 -11.49 12.77
C ALA A 35 -10.56 -10.72 13.02
N LEU A 36 -11.41 -10.57 12.00
CA LEU A 36 -12.70 -9.90 12.13
C LEU A 36 -13.72 -10.84 12.78
N SER A 37 -14.38 -10.37 13.86
CA SER A 37 -15.20 -11.20 14.75
C SER A 37 -16.62 -11.51 14.24
N LYS A 38 -17.05 -10.99 13.08
CA LYS A 38 -18.42 -11.17 12.56
C LYS A 38 -18.43 -11.69 11.12
N GLY A 39 -19.06 -12.85 10.93
CA GLY A 39 -19.71 -13.27 9.68
C GLY A 39 -18.86 -14.03 8.67
N ASP A 40 -17.52 -13.98 8.74
CA ASP A 40 -16.65 -14.76 7.87
C ASP A 40 -15.31 -15.02 8.59
N ASP A 41 -15.04 -16.26 9.01
CA ASP A 41 -13.78 -16.72 9.64
C ASP A 41 -12.54 -16.62 8.70
N ARG A 42 -12.63 -15.75 7.69
CA ARG A 42 -11.80 -15.69 6.49
C ARG A 42 -11.27 -14.28 6.21
N LEU A 43 -11.55 -13.30 7.08
CA LEU A 43 -11.06 -11.92 6.91
C LEU A 43 -10.17 -11.48 8.07
N PHE A 44 -9.03 -10.89 7.72
CA PHE A 44 -8.11 -10.25 8.65
C PHE A 44 -7.97 -8.77 8.28
N ALA A 45 -8.09 -7.91 9.29
CA ALA A 45 -7.69 -6.51 9.18
C ALA A 45 -6.22 -6.38 9.57
N LEU A 46 -5.48 -5.55 8.83
CA LEU A 46 -4.07 -5.28 9.02
C LEU A 46 -3.87 -3.76 9.11
N GLY A 47 -3.07 -3.30 10.08
CA GLY A 47 -2.69 -1.89 10.13
C GLY A 47 -1.79 -1.56 11.31
N HIS A 48 -1.32 -0.33 11.36
CA HIS A 48 -0.49 0.15 12.47
C HIS A 48 -1.30 0.25 13.76
N LEU A 49 -0.82 -0.40 14.83
CA LEU A 49 -1.47 -0.42 16.16
C LEU A 49 -3.00 -0.62 16.09
N ILE A 50 -3.45 -1.48 15.18
CA ILE A 50 -4.87 -1.71 14.94
C ILE A 50 -5.57 -2.16 16.22
N ASP A 51 -6.67 -1.49 16.54
CA ASP A 51 -7.49 -1.78 17.70
C ASP A 51 -8.37 -3.00 17.42
N LYS A 52 -8.38 -3.97 18.35
CA LYS A 52 -9.11 -5.24 18.16
C LYS A 52 -10.62 -5.12 18.36
N THR A 53 -11.10 -4.01 18.90
CA THR A 53 -12.51 -3.75 19.18
C THR A 53 -13.13 -2.92 18.06
N THR A 54 -12.46 -1.83 17.67
CA THR A 54 -12.95 -0.92 16.62
C THR A 54 -12.52 -1.36 15.22
N MET A 55 -11.48 -2.21 15.12
CA MET A 55 -10.86 -2.63 13.86
C MET A 55 -10.24 -1.47 13.05
N THR A 56 -9.94 -0.37 13.73
CA THR A 56 -9.35 0.83 13.14
C THR A 56 -7.84 0.84 13.33
N ALA A 57 -7.10 1.06 12.25
CA ALA A 57 -5.66 1.29 12.29
C ALA A 57 -5.38 2.73 12.74
N GLN A 58 -4.30 2.91 13.52
CA GLN A 58 -3.81 4.25 13.86
C GLN A 58 -2.87 4.74 12.77
N ARG A 59 -2.88 6.05 12.53
CA ARG A 59 -1.86 6.67 11.68
C ARG A 59 -0.52 6.68 12.41
N PHE A 60 0.55 6.69 11.63
CA PHE A 60 1.92 6.85 12.14
C PHE A 60 2.57 8.08 11.53
N ARG A 61 3.47 8.70 12.31
CA ARG A 61 4.15 9.92 11.92
C ARG A 61 5.22 9.63 10.87
N LEU A 62 5.26 10.46 9.84
CA LEU A 62 6.34 10.51 8.85
C LEU A 62 7.36 11.58 9.26
N LYS A 63 8.52 11.62 8.61
CA LYS A 63 9.51 12.67 8.80
C LYS A 63 9.53 13.60 7.57
N PRO A 64 8.79 14.73 7.58
CA PRO A 64 8.83 15.67 6.47
C PRO A 64 10.21 16.28 6.28
N ARG A 65 10.57 16.59 5.04
CA ARG A 65 11.77 17.40 4.76
C ARG A 65 11.58 18.86 5.15
N ALA A 66 10.37 19.39 4.94
CA ALA A 66 10.04 20.75 5.33
C ALA A 66 10.07 20.90 6.86
N PRO A 67 10.73 21.96 7.38
CA PRO A 67 10.87 22.14 8.81
C PRO A 67 9.52 22.48 9.47
N LYS A 68 9.29 21.93 10.67
CA LYS A 68 8.10 22.22 11.52
C LYS A 68 6.75 21.84 10.88
N VAL A 69 6.74 20.96 9.89
CA VAL A 69 5.52 20.39 9.30
C VAL A 69 5.20 19.06 9.98
N GLU A 70 3.91 18.80 10.18
CA GLU A 70 3.43 17.48 10.57
C GLU A 70 2.91 16.72 9.35
N LEU A 71 3.24 15.43 9.29
CA LEU A 71 2.75 14.54 8.26
C LEU A 71 2.58 13.15 8.85
N TRP A 72 1.48 12.52 8.50
CA TRP A 72 1.02 11.26 9.05
C TRP A 72 0.56 10.37 7.91
N MET A 73 0.76 9.07 8.07
CA MET A 73 0.35 8.08 7.08
C MET A 73 -0.56 7.02 7.71
N ASP A 74 -1.56 6.62 6.96
CA ASP A 74 -2.38 5.44 7.22
C ASP A 74 -2.02 4.37 6.19
N VAL A 75 -1.79 3.16 6.69
CA VAL A 75 -1.60 1.95 5.87
C VAL A 75 -2.46 0.87 6.48
N SER A 76 -3.51 0.46 5.77
CA SER A 76 -4.37 -0.62 6.21
C SER A 76 -4.80 -1.55 5.08
N PHE A 77 -5.09 -2.79 5.45
CA PHE A 77 -5.54 -3.82 4.52
C PHE A 77 -6.66 -4.66 5.15
N GLN A 78 -7.53 -5.18 4.29
CA GLN A 78 -8.37 -6.33 4.59
C GLN A 78 -7.95 -7.49 3.70
N LEU A 79 -7.65 -8.63 4.33
CA LEU A 79 -7.04 -9.79 3.70
C LEU A 79 -7.93 -11.01 3.88
N ARG A 80 -8.02 -11.84 2.84
CA ARG A 80 -8.67 -13.15 2.87
C ARG A 80 -7.90 -14.14 2.02
N LEU A 81 -8.28 -15.40 2.05
CA LEU A 81 -7.85 -16.31 0.99
C LEU A 81 -8.67 -16.04 -0.29
N ASP A 82 -8.07 -16.33 -1.43
CA ASP A 82 -8.74 -16.38 -2.73
C ASP A 82 -9.87 -17.44 -2.77
N ALA A 83 -10.59 -17.49 -3.89
CA ALA A 83 -11.75 -18.37 -4.06
C ALA A 83 -11.39 -19.86 -3.88
N GLU A 84 -10.19 -20.23 -4.31
CA GLU A 84 -9.58 -21.56 -4.22
C GLU A 84 -9.07 -21.88 -2.80
N ARG A 85 -9.04 -20.88 -1.90
CA ARG A 85 -8.60 -20.97 -0.51
C ARG A 85 -7.12 -21.34 -0.37
N GLU A 86 -6.30 -20.89 -1.30
CA GLU A 86 -4.89 -21.26 -1.35
C GLU A 86 -3.94 -20.09 -1.10
N HIS A 87 -4.26 -18.92 -1.62
CA HIS A 87 -3.37 -17.77 -1.61
C HIS A 87 -3.98 -16.59 -0.88
N LEU A 88 -3.16 -15.87 -0.12
CA LEU A 88 -3.52 -14.59 0.48
C LEU A 88 -3.89 -13.60 -0.63
N MET A 89 -5.04 -12.97 -0.46
CA MET A 89 -5.62 -12.03 -1.38
C MET A 89 -6.02 -10.76 -0.64
N VAL A 90 -5.60 -9.62 -1.18
CA VAL A 90 -6.10 -8.32 -0.74
C VAL A 90 -7.56 -8.19 -1.18
N HIS A 91 -8.44 -7.99 -0.22
CA HIS A 91 -9.82 -7.62 -0.43
C HIS A 91 -9.97 -6.09 -0.42
N LYS A 92 -9.32 -5.41 0.52
CA LYS A 92 -9.23 -3.94 0.56
C LYS A 92 -7.82 -3.48 0.94
N SER A 93 -7.39 -2.34 0.43
CA SER A 93 -6.21 -1.62 0.93
C SER A 93 -6.43 -0.12 0.89
N PHE A 94 -5.87 0.58 1.87
CA PHE A 94 -5.93 2.02 2.00
C PHE A 94 -4.54 2.56 2.34
N PHE A 95 -4.06 3.52 1.55
CA PHE A 95 -2.81 4.23 1.78
C PHE A 95 -3.08 5.73 1.74
N GLY A 96 -3.19 6.37 2.90
CA GLY A 96 -3.53 7.79 3.01
C GLY A 96 -2.44 8.61 3.65
N VAL A 97 -2.30 9.87 3.23
CA VAL A 97 -1.35 10.84 3.79
C VAL A 97 -2.09 12.06 4.33
N PHE A 98 -1.77 12.49 5.55
CA PHE A 98 -2.55 13.44 6.34
C PHE A 98 -1.67 14.44 7.08
N GLY A 99 -2.21 15.63 7.37
CA GLY A 99 -1.49 16.67 8.13
C GLY A 99 -1.45 16.45 9.64
N SER A 100 -2.33 15.61 10.20
CA SER A 100 -2.36 15.31 11.63
C SER A 100 -2.92 13.91 11.89
N GLN A 101 -2.75 13.44 13.13
CA GLN A 101 -3.28 12.14 13.58
C GLN A 101 -4.78 11.99 13.32
N ASP A 102 -5.56 13.03 13.61
CA ASP A 102 -7.03 13.00 13.57
C ASP A 102 -7.65 13.79 12.41
N ALA A 103 -6.84 14.21 11.43
CA ALA A 103 -7.33 14.96 10.27
C ALA A 103 -8.45 14.19 9.54
N LYS A 104 -9.58 14.87 9.29
CA LYS A 104 -10.72 14.30 8.54
C LYS A 104 -10.43 14.15 7.05
N HIS A 105 -9.62 15.06 6.50
CA HIS A 105 -9.21 15.08 5.11
C HIS A 105 -7.69 15.02 5.02
N GLY A 106 -7.19 14.25 4.07
CA GLY A 106 -5.76 14.10 3.82
C GLY A 106 -5.23 15.08 2.78
N LEU A 107 -4.04 14.77 2.26
CA LEU A 107 -3.51 15.30 1.01
C LEU A 107 -4.03 14.49 -0.16
N PHE A 108 -3.92 13.17 -0.03
CA PHE A 108 -4.39 12.20 -0.98
C PHE A 108 -4.49 10.84 -0.30
N HIS A 109 -5.19 9.92 -0.94
CA HIS A 109 -5.13 8.51 -0.60
C HIS A 109 -5.32 7.63 -1.83
N TYR A 110 -4.70 6.45 -1.77
CA TYR A 110 -4.90 5.37 -2.71
C TYR A 110 -5.78 4.31 -2.07
N ASP A 111 -6.85 3.94 -2.77
CA ASP A 111 -7.75 2.88 -2.37
C ASP A 111 -7.69 1.73 -3.34
N TYR A 112 -7.88 0.55 -2.78
CA TYR A 112 -8.35 -0.59 -3.52
C TYR A 112 -9.45 -1.29 -2.73
N GLU A 113 -10.57 -1.57 -3.38
CA GLU A 113 -11.65 -2.37 -2.84
C GLU A 113 -12.12 -3.32 -3.94
N ARG A 114 -12.10 -4.62 -3.62
CA ARG A 114 -12.57 -5.64 -4.53
C ARG A 114 -14.09 -5.70 -4.53
N ASP A 115 -14.68 -5.83 -5.72
CA ASP A 115 -16.12 -5.95 -5.93
C ASP A 115 -16.86 -4.71 -5.42
N LYS A 116 -16.31 -3.52 -5.70
CA LYS A 116 -16.86 -2.26 -5.21
C LYS A 116 -18.24 -2.00 -5.83
N ALA A 117 -19.27 -1.94 -5.00
CA ALA A 117 -20.67 -1.93 -5.44
C ALA A 117 -21.26 -0.53 -5.69
N ASP A 118 -20.52 0.53 -5.41
CA ASP A 118 -20.99 1.92 -5.45
C ASP A 118 -20.75 2.63 -6.80
N GLY A 119 -20.17 1.93 -7.77
CA GLY A 119 -19.91 2.44 -9.12
C GLY A 119 -18.59 3.18 -9.29
N TYR A 120 -17.81 3.39 -8.21
CA TYR A 120 -16.45 3.92 -8.33
C TYR A 120 -15.46 2.83 -8.77
N PRO A 121 -14.30 3.22 -9.36
CA PRO A 121 -13.27 2.26 -9.73
C PRO A 121 -12.76 1.46 -8.51
N ASP A 122 -12.57 0.16 -8.70
CA ASP A 122 -12.01 -0.74 -7.67
C ASP A 122 -10.68 -0.23 -7.11
N ALA A 123 -9.81 0.33 -7.96
CA ALA A 123 -8.57 0.98 -7.56
C ALA A 123 -8.60 2.44 -7.99
N HIS A 124 -8.35 3.37 -7.06
CA HIS A 124 -8.39 4.79 -7.37
C HIS A 124 -7.49 5.61 -6.46
N LEU A 125 -7.15 6.80 -6.95
CA LEU A 125 -6.45 7.86 -6.23
C LEU A 125 -7.45 8.99 -6.00
N GLN A 126 -7.59 9.43 -4.75
CA GLN A 126 -8.28 10.68 -4.41
C GLN A 126 -7.25 11.70 -3.95
N VAL A 127 -7.34 12.92 -4.49
CA VAL A 127 -6.47 14.03 -4.09
C VAL A 127 -7.32 15.18 -3.60
N TYR A 128 -6.99 15.69 -2.41
CA TYR A 128 -7.67 16.83 -1.82
C TYR A 128 -7.07 18.12 -2.38
N GLY A 129 -7.54 18.54 -3.56
CA GLY A 129 -6.97 19.68 -4.29
C GLY A 129 -7.02 21.02 -3.55
N ALA A 130 -7.92 21.18 -2.57
CA ALA A 130 -8.02 22.38 -1.73
C ALA A 130 -7.13 22.32 -0.46
N SER A 131 -6.28 21.30 -0.33
CA SER A 131 -5.46 21.13 0.87
C SER A 131 -4.33 22.15 0.93
N GLU A 132 -4.39 23.06 1.90
CA GLU A 132 -3.32 24.05 2.16
C GLU A 132 -1.99 23.40 2.56
N LEU A 133 -2.03 22.15 3.03
CA LEU A 133 -0.86 21.39 3.48
C LEU A 133 0.14 21.12 2.34
N PHE A 134 -0.28 21.10 1.07
CA PHE A 134 0.66 20.96 -0.05
C PHE A 134 1.67 22.11 -0.10
N GLY A 135 1.23 23.34 0.20
CA GLY A 135 2.11 24.51 0.19
C GLY A 135 3.12 24.50 1.34
N THR A 136 2.77 23.91 2.48
CA THR A 136 3.64 23.87 3.66
C THR A 136 4.71 22.77 3.56
N LEU A 137 4.47 21.72 2.76
CA LEU A 137 5.41 20.61 2.56
C LEU A 137 6.62 20.95 1.69
N ASN A 138 6.61 22.09 1.01
CA ASN A 138 7.77 22.56 0.27
C ASN A 138 8.86 23.04 1.24
N ASP A 139 10.08 22.50 1.10
CA ASP A 139 11.23 23.09 1.78
C ASP A 139 11.52 24.47 1.16
N PRO A 140 11.42 25.57 1.92
CA PRO A 140 11.59 26.92 1.39
C PRO A 140 12.98 27.16 0.79
N LYS A 141 13.98 26.33 1.12
CA LYS A 141 15.35 26.43 0.60
C LYS A 141 15.54 25.72 -0.73
N THR A 142 14.80 24.65 -1.01
CA THR A 142 15.02 23.79 -2.19
C THR A 142 13.83 23.68 -3.13
N ASP A 143 12.65 24.12 -2.70
CA ASP A 143 11.38 23.91 -3.39
C ASP A 143 10.65 25.25 -3.65
N THR A 144 11.39 26.36 -3.66
CA THR A 144 10.83 27.69 -3.92
C THR A 144 10.08 27.72 -5.25
N GLY A 145 8.80 28.11 -5.20
CA GLY A 145 7.94 28.20 -6.39
C GLY A 145 7.36 26.88 -6.88
N ARG A 146 7.61 25.75 -6.19
CA ARG A 146 7.02 24.46 -6.54
C ARG A 146 5.52 24.45 -6.25
N SER A 147 4.70 24.16 -7.26
CA SER A 147 3.26 24.07 -7.11
C SER A 147 2.78 22.63 -6.93
N PHE A 148 1.58 22.47 -6.38
CA PHE A 148 0.90 21.17 -6.27
C PHE A 148 0.77 20.46 -7.63
N ALA A 149 0.57 21.21 -8.71
CA ALA A 149 0.44 20.67 -10.06
C ALA A 149 1.71 19.99 -10.59
N GLN A 150 2.85 20.14 -9.89
CA GLN A 150 4.12 19.53 -10.26
C GLN A 150 4.39 18.20 -9.53
N LEU A 151 3.43 17.68 -8.74
CA LEU A 151 3.54 16.36 -8.12
C LEU A 151 3.15 15.26 -9.12
N HIS A 152 4.00 14.22 -9.24
CA HIS A 152 3.78 13.09 -10.15
C HIS A 152 3.24 11.90 -9.38
N PHE A 153 1.91 11.88 -9.19
CA PHE A 153 1.26 10.76 -8.51
C PHE A 153 1.42 9.43 -9.27
N PRO A 154 1.94 8.37 -8.63
CA PRO A 154 2.06 7.07 -9.28
C PRO A 154 0.69 6.44 -9.53
N VAL A 155 0.44 6.04 -10.77
CA VAL A 155 -0.76 5.27 -11.16
C VAL A 155 -0.47 3.77 -11.29
N GLY A 156 0.67 3.35 -10.77
CA GLY A 156 1.22 2.01 -10.89
C GLY A 156 2.23 1.95 -12.03
N GLY A 157 2.84 0.77 -12.18
CA GLY A 157 3.77 0.52 -13.27
C GLY A 157 3.03 0.33 -14.60
N LYS A 158 3.73 -0.25 -15.59
CA LYS A 158 3.20 -0.51 -16.93
C LYS A 158 1.99 -1.47 -16.98
N ARG A 159 1.61 -2.13 -15.88
CA ARG A 159 0.70 -3.29 -15.88
C ARG A 159 -0.25 -3.37 -14.69
N PHE A 160 0.25 -3.10 -13.49
CA PHE A 160 -0.51 -3.30 -12.25
C PHE A 160 -0.68 -1.98 -11.50
N ARG A 161 -1.75 -1.88 -10.71
CA ARG A 161 -2.03 -0.75 -9.82
C ARG A 161 -0.84 -0.45 -8.88
N PRO A 162 -0.77 0.76 -8.29
CA PRO A 162 0.26 1.09 -7.32
C PRO A 162 0.34 0.08 -6.17
N CYS A 163 1.55 -0.29 -5.80
CA CYS A 163 1.85 -0.94 -4.52
C CYS A 163 2.30 0.09 -3.48
N LEU A 164 2.44 -0.32 -2.22
CA LEU A 164 2.87 0.57 -1.15
C LEU A 164 4.27 1.14 -1.43
N GLU A 165 5.14 0.35 -2.06
CA GLU A 165 6.48 0.76 -2.47
C GLU A 165 6.46 1.93 -3.46
N ASP A 166 5.49 1.97 -4.39
CA ASP A 166 5.35 3.08 -5.34
C ASP A 166 4.99 4.40 -4.62
N ILE A 167 4.19 4.31 -3.56
CA ILE A 167 3.78 5.47 -2.76
C ILE A 167 4.90 5.94 -1.84
N ILE A 168 5.64 5.02 -1.25
CA ILE A 168 6.85 5.34 -0.47
C ILE A 168 7.89 6.03 -1.35
N GLU A 169 8.14 5.50 -2.56
CA GLU A 169 9.05 6.11 -3.53
C GLU A 169 8.58 7.51 -3.92
N PHE A 170 7.30 7.67 -4.23
CA PHE A 170 6.69 8.97 -4.52
C PHE A 170 6.96 9.99 -3.39
N LEU A 171 6.68 9.63 -2.14
CA LEU A 171 6.89 10.53 -1.00
C LEU A 171 8.36 10.98 -0.88
N ALA A 172 9.31 10.09 -1.17
CA ALA A 172 10.74 10.38 -1.12
C ALA A 172 11.23 11.20 -2.32
N VAL A 173 10.92 10.76 -3.55
CA VAL A 173 11.37 11.39 -4.81
C VAL A 173 10.73 12.76 -5.00
N GLU A 174 9.46 12.91 -4.61
CA GLU A 174 8.79 14.21 -4.57
C GLU A 174 9.20 15.03 -3.33
N ARG A 175 10.25 14.63 -2.61
CA ARG A 175 10.87 15.42 -1.52
C ARG A 175 9.92 15.76 -0.36
N LEU A 176 8.83 15.02 -0.19
CA LEU A 176 7.84 15.28 0.86
C LEU A 176 8.32 14.72 2.21
N VAL A 177 9.07 13.61 2.19
CA VAL A 177 9.61 12.96 3.39
C VAL A 177 11.11 12.67 3.25
N GLU A 178 11.77 12.54 4.38
CA GLU A 178 13.10 11.94 4.47
C GLU A 178 12.98 10.41 4.40
N ALA A 179 13.73 9.81 3.48
CA ALA A 179 13.90 8.37 3.38
C ALA A 179 15.24 7.94 4.00
N ARG A 180 15.33 6.68 4.43
CA ARG A 180 16.54 6.06 4.97
C ARG A 180 17.53 5.72 3.87
N ASP A 181 18.80 5.65 4.23
CA ASP A 181 19.85 5.22 3.30
C ASP A 181 19.58 3.82 2.73
N GLY A 182 19.64 3.69 1.40
CA GLY A 182 19.43 2.43 0.70
C GLY A 182 17.97 1.97 0.63
N TYR A 183 17.01 2.85 0.94
CA TYR A 183 15.58 2.54 0.85
C TYR A 183 15.18 2.01 -0.53
N GLU A 184 15.83 2.47 -1.60
CA GLU A 184 15.54 2.11 -2.98
C GLU A 184 15.67 0.60 -3.21
N LYS A 185 16.68 -0.04 -2.61
CA LYS A 185 16.88 -1.49 -2.69
C LYS A 185 15.75 -2.25 -1.99
N VAL A 186 15.28 -1.72 -0.86
CA VAL A 186 14.14 -2.29 -0.12
C VAL A 186 12.86 -2.20 -0.97
N LEU A 187 12.64 -1.04 -1.61
CA LEU A 187 11.51 -0.83 -2.51
C LEU A 187 11.56 -1.75 -3.73
N GLU A 188 12.72 -1.90 -4.36
CA GLU A 188 12.89 -2.75 -5.54
C GLU A 188 12.53 -4.20 -5.25
N VAL A 189 13.04 -4.77 -4.15
CA VAL A 189 12.76 -6.16 -3.75
C VAL A 189 11.27 -6.35 -3.46
N GLY A 190 10.65 -5.46 -2.68
CA GLY A 190 9.23 -5.53 -2.35
C GLY A 190 8.34 -5.43 -3.58
N ARG A 191 8.64 -4.45 -4.45
CA ARG A 191 7.91 -4.18 -5.69
C ARG A 191 7.99 -5.32 -6.69
N GLU A 192 9.16 -5.95 -6.86
CA GLU A 192 9.28 -7.13 -7.73
C GLU A 192 8.48 -8.32 -7.16
N GLY A 193 8.53 -8.53 -5.85
CA GLY A 193 7.70 -9.53 -5.16
C GLY A 193 6.20 -9.30 -5.40
N PHE A 194 5.73 -8.05 -5.26
CA PHE A 194 4.36 -7.67 -5.55
C PHE A 194 3.98 -7.96 -7.00
N ARG A 195 4.78 -7.49 -7.97
CA ARG A 195 4.52 -7.69 -9.41
C ARG A 195 4.48 -9.17 -9.78
N ARG A 196 5.41 -9.96 -9.24
CA ARG A 196 5.46 -11.40 -9.43
C ARG A 196 4.18 -12.06 -8.90
N ASN A 197 3.74 -11.69 -7.69
CA ASN A 197 2.51 -12.20 -7.10
C ASN A 197 1.25 -11.81 -7.89
N GLN A 198 1.18 -10.57 -8.41
CA GLN A 198 0.08 -10.15 -9.29
C GLN A 198 0.06 -10.95 -10.59
N LEU A 199 1.22 -11.17 -11.21
CA LEU A 199 1.34 -11.99 -12.42
C LEU A 199 0.89 -13.43 -12.16
N TRP A 200 1.37 -14.06 -11.08
CA TRP A 200 0.93 -15.40 -10.71
C TRP A 200 -0.58 -15.48 -10.47
N ALA A 201 -1.16 -14.47 -9.82
CA ALA A 201 -2.60 -14.40 -9.62
C ALA A 201 -3.36 -14.27 -10.94
N ALA A 202 -2.89 -13.44 -11.87
CA ALA A 202 -3.49 -13.30 -13.20
C ALA A 202 -3.42 -14.60 -14.00
N MET A 203 -2.25 -15.27 -14.01
CA MET A 203 -2.05 -16.55 -14.68
C MET A 203 -2.98 -17.65 -14.16
N ARG A 204 -3.17 -17.73 -12.83
CA ARG A 204 -4.11 -18.70 -12.23
C ARG A 204 -5.57 -18.43 -12.62
N ARG A 205 -5.91 -17.19 -12.95
CA ARG A 205 -7.26 -16.77 -13.34
C ARG A 205 -7.54 -16.95 -14.83
N ASP A 206 -6.51 -17.14 -15.64
CA ASP A 206 -6.62 -17.33 -17.09
C ASP A 206 -5.63 -18.41 -17.57
N PRO A 207 -5.88 -19.69 -17.23
CA PRO A 207 -5.01 -20.78 -17.63
C PRO A 207 -4.95 -20.99 -19.16
N ASP A 208 -5.98 -20.58 -19.90
CA ASP A 208 -6.01 -20.70 -21.36
C ASP A 208 -5.05 -19.70 -22.02
N ALA A 209 -4.98 -18.46 -21.53
CA ALA A 209 -3.96 -17.51 -21.97
C ALA A 209 -2.55 -18.01 -21.64
N VAL A 210 -2.36 -18.68 -20.50
CA VAL A 210 -1.08 -19.31 -20.15
C VAL A 210 -0.74 -20.45 -21.11
N ALA A 211 -1.70 -21.33 -21.44
CA ALA A 211 -1.50 -22.40 -22.40
C ALA A 211 -1.12 -21.85 -23.79
N THR A 212 -1.82 -20.81 -24.24
CA THR A 212 -1.52 -20.11 -25.51
C THR A 212 -0.12 -19.49 -25.51
N PHE A 213 0.30 -18.90 -24.38
CA PHE A 213 1.64 -18.36 -24.23
C PHE A 213 2.70 -19.45 -24.33
N VAL A 214 2.52 -20.58 -23.63
CA VAL A 214 3.46 -21.70 -23.64
C VAL A 214 3.55 -22.37 -25.01
N ASP A 215 2.43 -22.55 -25.71
CA ASP A 215 2.41 -23.08 -27.07
C ASP A 215 3.22 -22.19 -28.03
N ARG A 216 3.05 -20.87 -27.92
CA ARG A 216 3.73 -19.89 -28.78
C ARG A 216 5.22 -19.71 -28.50
N TYR A 217 5.61 -19.64 -27.22
CA TYR A 217 6.95 -19.22 -26.81
C TYR A 217 7.78 -20.35 -26.18
N GLY A 218 7.18 -21.52 -25.95
CA GLY A 218 7.79 -22.64 -25.25
C GLY A 218 7.89 -22.43 -23.74
N VAL A 219 8.31 -23.47 -23.04
CA VAL A 219 8.68 -23.38 -21.62
C VAL A 219 10.14 -22.91 -21.54
N PRO A 220 10.47 -21.89 -20.72
CA PRO A 220 11.86 -21.50 -20.50
C PRO A 220 12.67 -22.71 -20.03
N LYS A 221 13.84 -22.94 -20.64
CA LYS A 221 14.76 -23.98 -20.17
C LYS A 221 15.32 -23.55 -18.80
N SER A 222 15.19 -24.44 -17.81
CA SER A 222 15.74 -24.29 -16.46
C SER A 222 17.26 -24.30 -16.48
#